data_AF-A0A0B6YD32-F1
#
_entry.id   AF-A0A0B6YD32-F1
#
_cell.length_a   1.000
_cell.length_b   1.000
_cell.length_c   1.000
_cell.angle_alpha   90.00
_cell.angle_beta   90.00
_cell.angle_gamma   90.00
#
_symmetry.space_group_name_H-M   'P 1'
#
loop_
_entity.id
_entity.type
_entity.pdbx_description
1 polymer ?
#
loop_
_entity_poly.entity_id
_entity_poly.type
_entity_poly.pdbx_seq_one_letter_code
_entity_poly.pdbx_strand_id
1 'polypeptide(L)'
;YVYPRIWHIVYADVYTCELDRLKETEEKPNIIQYSIQLLNPDSLGNPTEHFGDQETGLLKFYQLLTLIYFVVACVVAPQLWETLSKGGPMQLVIQLLTLSMSLQAIAALIIIVHFYRYSKDGIGSPYIELISEFLDMLSQFTMLFMLL
;
A
#
# COMPACT_ATOMS: atom_id res chain seq x y z
N TYR A 1 13.20 3.46 -29.15
CA TYR A 1 13.50 4.33 -28.00
C TYR A 1 12.60 5.55 -28.06
N VAL A 2 11.71 5.73 -27.08
CA VAL A 2 10.83 6.90 -26.98
C VAL A 2 11.54 7.89 -26.06
N TYR A 3 11.83 9.09 -26.58
CA TYR A 3 12.45 10.16 -25.81
C TYR A 3 11.47 10.73 -24.77
N PRO A 4 11.94 11.13 -23.58
CA PRO A 4 11.09 11.79 -22.59
C PRO A 4 10.48 13.06 -23.19
N ARG A 5 9.14 13.18 -23.12
CA ARG A 5 8.42 14.36 -23.58
C ARG A 5 8.09 15.25 -22.40
N ILE A 6 8.54 16.50 -22.46
CA ILE A 6 8.21 17.52 -21.47
C ILE A 6 6.86 18.12 -21.85
N TRP A 7 5.89 18.03 -20.94
CA TRP A 7 4.58 18.63 -21.10
C TRP A 7 4.52 19.94 -20.33
N HIS A 8 4.05 21.00 -20.99
CA HIS A 8 3.79 22.29 -20.35
C HIS A 8 2.28 22.48 -20.32
N ILE A 9 1.72 22.71 -19.14
CA ILE A 9 0.32 23.05 -18.96
C ILE A 9 0.25 24.53 -18.63
N VAL A 10 -0.47 25.28 -19.46
CA VAL A 10 -0.64 26.72 -19.30
C VAL A 10 -2.13 26.99 -19.10
N TYR A 11 -2.48 27.58 -17.96
CA TYR A 11 -3.81 28.14 -17.73
C TYR A 11 -3.79 29.60 -18.19
N ALA A 12 -4.72 29.95 -19.09
CA ALA A 12 -4.86 31.28 -19.66
C ALA A 12 -6.28 31.80 -19.37
N ASP A 13 -6.37 33.01 -18.85
CA ASP A 13 -7.64 33.67 -18.53
C ASP A 13 -7.61 35.11 -19.06
N VAL A 14 -8.79 35.65 -19.39
CA VAL A 14 -8.95 37.06 -19.82
C VAL A 14 -8.52 38.02 -18.71
N TYR A 15 -8.53 37.58 -17.44
CA TYR A 15 -7.99 38.33 -16.31
C TYR A 15 -6.45 38.24 -16.15
N THR A 16 -5.77 37.27 -16.77
CA THR A 16 -4.32 37.03 -16.61
C THR A 16 -3.48 37.24 -17.87
N CYS A 17 -4.06 37.10 -19.06
CA CYS A 17 -3.31 37.10 -20.33
C CYS A 17 -3.23 38.45 -21.05
N GLU A 18 -4.08 39.43 -20.71
CA GLU A 18 -4.17 40.69 -21.43
C GLU A 18 -3.56 41.85 -20.60
N LEU A 19 -2.33 42.24 -20.94
CA LEU A 19 -1.56 43.26 -20.19
C LEU A 19 -2.17 44.67 -20.29
N ASP A 20 -2.79 44.98 -21.44
CA ASP A 20 -3.32 46.31 -21.77
C ASP A 20 -4.82 46.46 -21.44
N ARG A 21 -5.39 45.52 -20.68
CA ARG A 21 -6.81 45.56 -20.32
C ARG A 21 -7.08 46.65 -19.29
N LEU A 22 -8.14 47.43 -19.52
CA LEU A 22 -8.71 48.33 -18.52
C LEU A 22 -9.27 47.50 -17.37
N LYS A 23 -8.66 47.61 -16.18
CA LYS A 23 -9.15 46.95 -14.97
C LYS A 23 -10.37 47.69 -14.45
N GLU A 24 -11.54 47.06 -14.51
CA GLU A 24 -12.76 47.63 -13.93
C GLU A 24 -12.68 47.57 -12.39
N THR A 25 -13.32 48.52 -11.70
CA THR A 25 -13.21 48.66 -10.23
C THR A 25 -13.86 47.50 -9.46
N GLU A 26 -14.73 46.72 -10.10
CA GLU A 26 -15.37 45.52 -9.53
C GLU A 26 -15.21 44.30 -10.45
N GLU A 27 -14.00 43.77 -10.55
CA GLU A 27 -13.78 42.48 -11.21
C GLU A 27 -14.28 41.35 -10.29
N LYS A 28 -15.28 40.60 -10.74
CA LYS A 28 -15.71 39.34 -10.11
C LYS A 28 -15.18 38.16 -10.93
N PRO A 29 -13.93 37.72 -10.72
CA PRO A 29 -13.41 36.56 -11.42
C PRO A 29 -14.24 35.34 -11.04
N ASN A 30 -14.60 34.54 -12.04
CA ASN A 30 -15.30 33.28 -11.79
C ASN A 30 -14.27 32.26 -11.30
N ILE A 31 -14.26 32.00 -9.99
CA ILE A 31 -13.31 31.07 -9.38
C ILE A 31 -13.74 29.65 -9.72
N ILE A 32 -13.09 29.04 -10.70
CA ILE A 32 -13.31 27.64 -11.07
C ILE A 32 -12.29 26.80 -10.33
N GLN A 33 -12.76 25.85 -9.51
CA GLN A 33 -11.91 24.83 -8.92
C GLN A 33 -11.70 23.70 -9.92
N TYR A 34 -10.46 23.39 -10.26
CA TYR A 34 -10.09 22.29 -11.13
C TYR A 34 -8.98 21.44 -10.50
N SER A 35 -8.99 20.14 -10.78
CA SER A 35 -7.91 19.22 -10.42
C SER A 35 -7.37 18.63 -11.70
N ILE A 36 -6.07 18.83 -11.95
CA ILE A 36 -5.38 18.25 -13.10
C ILE A 36 -4.49 17.13 -12.58
N GLN A 37 -4.71 15.91 -13.10
CA GLN A 37 -3.90 14.74 -12.79
C GLN A 37 -3.16 14.31 -14.05
N LEU A 38 -1.83 14.24 -13.99
CA LEU A 38 -1.00 13.70 -15.05
C LEU A 38 -0.57 12.30 -14.64
N LEU A 39 -1.10 11.31 -15.34
CA LEU A 39 -0.84 9.90 -15.08
C LEU A 39 0.03 9.35 -16.20
N ASN A 40 1.19 8.78 -15.86
CA ASN A 40 2.02 8.09 -16.84
C ASN A 40 1.49 6.66 -17.01
N PRO A 41 1.06 6.24 -18.22
CA PRO A 41 0.65 4.88 -18.44
C PRO A 41 1.83 3.92 -18.28
N ASP A 42 1.59 2.79 -17.61
CA ASP A 42 2.56 1.69 -17.50
C ASP A 42 2.83 1.03 -18.87
N SER A 43 3.77 0.08 -18.94
CA SER A 43 4.08 -0.74 -20.11
C SER A 43 2.85 -1.44 -20.73
N LEU A 44 1.84 -1.74 -19.89
CA LEU A 44 0.54 -2.29 -20.29
C LEU A 44 -0.50 -1.24 -20.69
N GLY A 45 -0.13 0.05 -20.69
CA GLY A 45 -1.01 1.17 -21.02
C GLY A 45 -1.96 1.60 -19.90
N ASN A 46 -1.78 1.09 -18.68
CA ASN A 46 -2.64 1.41 -17.54
C ASN A 46 -2.12 2.67 -16.80
N PRO A 47 -2.90 3.77 -16.71
CA PRO A 47 -2.47 4.99 -16.03
C PRO A 47 -2.73 4.99 -14.52
N THR A 48 -3.45 4.00 -13.97
CA THR A 48 -3.89 4.04 -12.56
C THR A 48 -3.00 3.25 -11.60
N GLU A 49 -2.00 2.52 -12.11
CA GLU A 49 -1.08 1.74 -11.30
C GLU A 49 0.28 2.46 -11.30
N HIS A 50 0.62 3.05 -10.16
CA HIS A 50 1.82 3.88 -10.02
C HIS A 50 3.09 3.10 -9.62
N PHE A 51 3.05 1.77 -9.65
CA PHE A 51 4.22 0.94 -9.39
C PHE A 51 5.25 1.09 -10.51
N GLY A 52 6.54 1.06 -10.15
CA GLY A 52 7.60 1.01 -11.14
C GLY A 52 7.63 -0.35 -11.86
N ASP A 53 8.23 -0.39 -13.06
CA ASP A 53 8.32 -1.59 -13.90
C ASP A 53 8.98 -2.80 -13.20
N GLN A 54 9.88 -2.54 -12.23
CA GLN A 54 10.52 -3.57 -11.41
C GLN A 54 9.59 -4.18 -10.34
N GLU A 55 8.54 -3.47 -9.97
CA GLU A 55 7.61 -3.83 -8.89
C GLU A 55 6.22 -4.19 -9.44
N THR A 56 6.07 -4.25 -10.76
CA THR A 56 4.81 -4.58 -11.43
C THR A 56 4.31 -5.96 -10.99
N GLY A 57 3.06 -6.01 -10.52
CA GLY A 57 2.43 -7.24 -10.03
C GLY A 57 2.72 -7.59 -8.57
N LEU A 58 3.55 -6.82 -7.87
CA LEU A 58 3.84 -7.03 -6.44
C LEU A 58 2.56 -6.94 -5.60
N LEU A 59 1.71 -5.93 -5.84
CA LEU A 59 0.42 -5.78 -5.16
C LEU A 59 -0.49 -7.01 -5.35
N LYS A 60 -0.57 -7.54 -6.58
CA LYS A 60 -1.40 -8.72 -6.89
C LYS A 60 -0.86 -9.98 -6.22
N PHE A 61 0.45 -10.12 -6.16
CA PHE A 61 1.10 -11.23 -5.45
C PHE A 61 0.75 -11.20 -3.95
N TYR A 62 0.92 -10.06 -3.29
CA TYR A 62 0.58 -9.92 -1.87
C TYR A 62 -0.92 -10.11 -1.61
N GLN A 63 -1.78 -9.60 -2.49
CA GLN A 63 -3.23 -9.83 -2.39
C GLN A 63 -3.59 -11.33 -2.44
N LEU A 64 -2.97 -12.09 -3.34
CA LEU A 64 -3.14 -13.55 -3.41
C LEU A 64 -2.61 -14.24 -2.16
N LEU A 65 -1.42 -13.85 -1.70
CA LEU A 65 -0.79 -14.39 -0.50
C LEU A 65 -1.68 -14.21 0.74
N THR A 66 -2.24 -13.02 0.95
CA THR A 66 -3.14 -12.73 2.07
C THR A 66 -4.46 -13.49 1.96
N LEU A 67 -4.96 -13.71 0.75
CA LEU A 67 -6.13 -14.57 0.54
C LEU A 67 -5.84 -16.02 0.97
N ILE A 68 -4.67 -16.56 0.61
CA ILE A 68 -4.25 -17.91 1.06
C ILE A 68 -4.12 -17.96 2.58
N TYR A 69 -3.48 -16.96 3.21
CA TYR A 69 -3.38 -16.88 4.67
C TYR A 69 -4.76 -16.85 5.33
N PHE A 70 -5.71 -16.09 4.79
CA PHE A 70 -7.07 -16.03 5.30
C PHE A 70 -7.77 -17.40 5.25
N VAL A 71 -7.69 -18.09 4.10
CA VAL A 71 -8.30 -19.42 3.93
C VAL A 71 -7.68 -20.44 4.91
N VAL A 72 -6.35 -20.48 5.00
CA VAL A 72 -5.64 -21.38 5.93
C VAL A 72 -5.99 -21.06 7.38
N ALA A 73 -6.04 -19.78 7.74
CA ALA A 73 -6.42 -19.35 9.09
C ALA A 73 -7.85 -19.81 9.44
N CYS A 74 -8.82 -19.70 8.52
CA CYS A 74 -10.18 -20.18 8.75
C CYS A 74 -10.25 -21.70 9.00
N VAL A 75 -9.43 -22.49 8.31
CA VAL A 75 -9.39 -23.96 8.47
C VAL A 75 -8.70 -24.35 9.78
N VAL A 76 -7.60 -23.67 10.13
CA VAL A 76 -6.74 -24.03 11.27
C VAL A 76 -7.27 -23.43 12.59
N ALA A 77 -7.90 -22.26 12.58
CA ALA A 77 -8.38 -21.58 13.79
C ALA A 77 -9.25 -22.44 14.73
N PRO A 78 -10.28 -23.19 14.25
CA PRO A 78 -11.07 -24.03 15.14
C PRO A 78 -10.24 -25.17 15.75
N GLN A 79 -9.37 -25.80 14.95
CA GLN A 79 -8.50 -26.89 15.41
C GLN A 79 -7.48 -26.39 16.44
N LEU A 80 -6.96 -25.19 16.22
CA LEU A 80 -6.01 -24.53 17.09
C LEU A 80 -6.64 -24.20 18.45
N TRP A 81 -7.87 -23.66 18.43
CA TRP A 81 -8.61 -23.34 19.65
C TRP A 81 -8.86 -24.58 20.51
N GLU A 82 -9.32 -25.68 19.89
CA GLU A 82 -9.49 -26.94 20.60
C GLU A 82 -8.18 -27.45 21.18
N THR A 83 -7.09 -27.40 20.41
CA THR A 83 -5.77 -27.88 20.86
C THR A 83 -5.24 -27.05 22.03
N LEU A 84 -5.42 -25.72 21.99
CA LEU A 84 -5.04 -24.82 23.08
C LEU A 84 -5.88 -25.06 24.34
N SER A 85 -7.18 -25.36 24.18
CA SER A 85 -8.10 -25.59 25.30
C SER A 85 -7.86 -26.92 26.02
N LYS A 86 -7.42 -27.96 25.31
CA LYS A 86 -7.17 -29.30 25.87
C LYS A 86 -5.90 -29.34 26.73
N GLY A 87 -4.94 -28.47 26.40
CA GLY A 87 -3.66 -28.37 27.08
C GLY A 87 -2.78 -29.62 26.91
N GLY A 88 -1.47 -29.44 27.01
CA GLY A 88 -0.52 -30.55 26.85
C GLY A 88 0.94 -30.13 27.03
N PRO A 89 1.86 -31.09 27.13
CA PRO A 89 3.28 -30.81 27.35
C PRO A 89 3.93 -30.00 26.22
N MET A 90 3.35 -30.03 25.00
CA MET A 90 3.79 -29.24 23.84
C MET A 90 3.06 -27.89 23.68
N GLN A 91 2.28 -27.45 24.67
CA GLN A 91 1.44 -26.24 24.55
C GLN A 91 2.26 -24.95 24.40
N LEU A 92 3.44 -24.85 25.03
CA LEU A 92 4.31 -23.67 24.93
C LEU A 92 4.73 -23.42 23.48
N VAL A 93 5.13 -24.47 22.76
CA VAL A 93 5.56 -24.36 21.35
C VAL A 93 4.40 -23.93 20.47
N ILE A 94 3.22 -24.52 20.66
CA ILE A 94 2.03 -24.15 19.88
C ILE A 94 1.63 -22.69 20.15
N GLN A 95 1.74 -22.21 21.39
CA GLN A 95 1.49 -20.81 21.74
C GLN A 95 2.48 -19.86 21.08
N LEU A 96 3.78 -20.18 21.11
CA LEU A 96 4.81 -19.38 20.44
C LEU A 96 4.63 -19.36 18.92
N LEU A 97 4.32 -20.51 18.31
CA LEU A 97 4.03 -20.60 16.88
C LEU A 97 2.79 -19.77 16.52
N THR A 98 1.74 -19.85 17.33
CA THR A 98 0.51 -19.06 17.13
C THR A 98 0.80 -17.56 17.24
N LEU A 99 1.59 -17.15 18.23
CA LEU A 99 2.01 -15.76 18.42
C LEU A 99 2.81 -15.27 17.20
N SER A 100 3.81 -16.05 16.78
CA SER A 100 4.64 -15.74 15.62
C SER A 100 3.82 -15.57 14.34
N MET A 101 2.97 -16.56 14.03
CA MET A 101 2.10 -16.53 12.85
C MET A 101 1.12 -15.36 12.90
N SER A 102 0.62 -14.99 14.09
CA SER A 102 -0.26 -13.82 14.25
C SER A 102 0.48 -12.51 14.00
N LEU A 103 1.71 -12.37 14.48
CA LEU A 103 2.56 -11.20 14.23
C LEU A 103 2.86 -11.06 12.72
N GLN A 104 3.22 -12.17 12.08
CA GLN A 104 3.48 -12.21 10.64
C GLN A 104 2.23 -11.86 9.83
N ALA A 105 1.05 -12.37 10.22
CA ALA A 105 -0.21 -12.04 9.56
C ALA A 105 -0.56 -10.55 9.69
N ILE A 106 -0.33 -9.95 10.86
CA ILE A 106 -0.54 -8.51 11.08
C ILE A 106 0.45 -7.71 10.22
N ALA A 107 1.73 -8.09 10.15
CA ALA A 107 2.72 -7.47 9.28
C ALA A 107 2.28 -7.50 7.81
N ALA A 108 1.80 -8.67 7.34
CA ALA A 108 1.29 -8.86 5.99
C ALA A 108 0.05 -7.99 5.67
N LEU A 109 -0.82 -7.73 6.66
CA LEU A 109 -1.95 -6.80 6.47
C LEU A 109 -1.47 -5.35 6.36
N ILE A 110 -0.49 -4.95 7.17
CA ILE A 110 0.06 -3.59 7.16
C ILE A 110 0.78 -3.30 5.83
N ILE A 111 1.57 -4.25 5.31
CA ILE A 111 2.24 -4.08 4.02
C ILE A 111 1.24 -4.02 2.85
N ILE A 112 0.12 -4.75 2.91
CA ILE A 112 -0.95 -4.59 1.90
C ILE A 112 -1.56 -3.19 1.95
N VAL A 113 -1.83 -2.67 3.14
CA VAL A 113 -2.35 -1.30 3.28
C VAL A 113 -1.34 -0.29 2.73
N HIS A 114 -0.05 -0.50 2.96
CA HIS A 114 1.01 0.28 2.35
C HIS A 114 0.96 0.21 0.82
N PHE A 115 0.96 -0.99 0.23
CA PHE A 115 0.94 -1.17 -1.22
C PHE A 115 -0.33 -0.64 -1.88
N TYR A 116 -1.48 -0.71 -1.22
CA TYR A 116 -2.71 -0.13 -1.77
C TYR A 116 -2.67 1.40 -1.81
N ARG A 117 -2.03 2.04 -0.82
CA ARG A 117 -1.79 3.49 -0.84
C ARG A 117 -0.74 3.86 -1.88
N TYR A 118 0.36 3.11 -1.92
CA TYR A 118 1.43 3.28 -2.90
C TYR A 118 0.89 3.17 -4.33
N SER A 119 -0.02 2.22 -4.60
CA SER A 119 -0.63 2.04 -5.91
C SER A 119 -1.38 3.27 -6.43
N LYS A 120 -1.96 4.09 -5.53
CA LYS A 120 -2.83 5.22 -5.88
C LYS A 120 -2.07 6.51 -6.09
N ASP A 121 -1.10 6.79 -5.21
CA ASP A 121 -0.41 8.07 -5.19
C ASP A 121 1.05 7.96 -5.64
N GLY A 122 1.59 6.73 -5.80
CA GLY A 122 3.01 6.47 -6.04
C GLY A 122 3.93 6.84 -4.86
N ILE A 123 3.36 7.42 -3.80
CA ILE A 123 4.05 7.87 -2.60
C ILE A 123 3.76 6.88 -1.49
N GLY A 124 4.78 6.09 -1.14
CA GLY A 124 4.75 5.18 -0.01
C GLY A 124 4.82 5.93 1.32
N SER A 125 4.38 5.28 2.39
CA SER A 125 4.57 5.82 3.73
C SER A 125 5.68 5.04 4.44
N PRO A 126 6.86 5.65 4.65
CA PRO A 126 8.01 4.94 5.23
C PRO A 126 7.74 4.44 6.65
N TYR A 127 6.82 5.09 7.37
CA TYR A 127 6.41 4.66 8.71
C TYR A 127 5.59 3.36 8.69
N ILE A 128 4.70 3.20 7.70
CA ILE A 128 3.85 1.99 7.61
C ILE A 128 4.71 0.79 7.21
N GLU A 129 5.64 1.01 6.28
CA GLU A 129 6.64 0.03 5.87
C GLU A 129 7.51 -0.40 7.06
N LEU A 130 8.11 0.55 7.77
CA LEU A 130 8.94 0.27 8.97
C LEU A 130 8.18 -0.54 10.03
N ILE A 131 6.92 -0.20 10.30
CA ILE A 131 6.10 -0.94 11.28
C ILE A 131 5.88 -2.39 10.80
N SER A 132 5.60 -2.59 9.51
CA SER A 132 5.41 -3.93 8.96
C SER A 132 6.70 -4.77 9.05
N GLU A 133 7.84 -4.18 8.68
CA GLU A 133 9.15 -4.85 8.77
C GLU A 133 9.51 -5.18 10.21
N PHE A 134 9.26 -4.27 11.15
CA PHE A 134 9.53 -4.51 12.57
C PHE A 134 8.70 -5.67 13.13
N LEU A 135 7.41 -5.75 12.79
CA LEU A 135 6.54 -6.85 13.19
C LEU A 135 6.98 -8.18 12.57
N ASP A 136 7.40 -8.17 11.31
CA ASP A 136 7.92 -9.36 10.64
C ASP A 136 9.22 -9.85 11.30
N MET A 137 10.16 -8.95 11.58
CA MET A 137 11.38 -9.25 12.32
C MET A 137 11.11 -9.83 13.71
N LEU A 138 10.09 -9.31 14.42
CA LEU A 138 9.67 -9.85 15.71
C LEU A 138 9.11 -11.28 15.57
N SER A 139 8.33 -11.55 14.52
CA SER A 139 7.84 -12.90 14.23
C SER A 139 8.98 -13.88 13.95
N GLN A 140 9.98 -13.49 13.16
CA GLN A 140 11.17 -14.30 12.87
C GLN A 140 11.99 -14.57 14.13
N PHE A 141 12.13 -13.57 15.02
CA PHE A 141 12.79 -13.76 16.31
C PHE A 141 12.06 -14.78 17.20
N THR A 142 10.72 -14.73 17.26
CA THR A 142 9.93 -15.73 18.00
C THR A 142 10.04 -17.14 17.41
N MET A 143 10.13 -17.28 16.08
CA MET A 143 10.41 -18.56 15.42
C MET A 143 11.77 -19.12 15.84
N LEU A 144 12.79 -18.26 15.87
CA LEU A 144 14.14 -18.66 16.27
C LEU A 144 14.17 -19.14 17.72
N PHE A 145 13.41 -18.49 18.61
CA PHE A 145 13.30 -18.90 20.02
C PHE A 145 12.68 -20.29 20.19
N MET A 146 11.82 -20.74 19.27
CA MET A 146 11.28 -22.11 19.32
C MET A 146 12.30 -23.19 18.95
N LEU A 147 13.36 -22.84 18.23
CA LEU A 147 14.42 -23.78 17.82
C LEU A 147 15.52 -23.95 18.87
N LEU A 148 15.55 -23.08 19.88
CA LEU A 148 16.52 -23.08 20.98
C LEU A 148 16.01 -23.90 22.17
#